data_AF-A0A0H3C3U2-F1
#
_entry.id   AF-A0A0H3C3U2-F1
#
_cell.length_a   1.000
_cell.length_b   1.000
_cell.length_c   1.000
_cell.angle_alpha   90.00
_cell.angle_beta   90.00
_cell.angle_gamma   90.00
#
_symmetry.space_group_name_H-M   'P 1'
#
loop_
_entity.id
_entity.type
_entity.pdbx_description
1 polymer ?
#
loop_
_entity_poly.entity_id
_entity_poly.type
_entity_poly.pdbx_seq_one_letter_code
_entity_poly.pdbx_strand_id
1 'polypeptide(L)'
;MIVNFVDMGVFITTPRDIGAAIKHRRRQRGLGQVELAARARVSRQWLIQVEGGKPGAALGPVLRLLNILGIRLALADLDQQAGHSDEILDLPDPSAILERYRNESSQ
;
A
#
# COMPACT_ATOMS: atom_id res chain seq x y z
N MET A 1 -20.31 13.92 -2.41
CA MET A 1 -19.45 13.67 -1.22
C MET A 1 -18.59 12.46 -1.56
N ILE A 2 -17.40 12.67 -2.13
CA ILE A 2 -16.47 11.58 -2.45
C ILE A 2 -15.56 11.43 -1.24
N VAL A 3 -15.75 10.37 -0.47
CA VAL A 3 -14.75 9.95 0.51
C VAL A 3 -13.61 9.30 -0.29
N ASN A 4 -12.53 10.05 -0.53
CA ASN A 4 -11.29 9.47 -1.00
C ASN A 4 -10.75 8.60 0.14
N PHE A 5 -10.96 7.30 0.02
CA PHE A 5 -10.40 6.29 0.91
C PHE A 5 -8.90 6.21 0.59
N VAL A 6 -8.10 7.04 1.27
CA VAL A 6 -6.64 6.95 1.18
C VAL A 6 -6.26 5.58 1.73
N ASP A 7 -5.57 4.84 0.87
CA ASP A 7 -5.13 3.47 0.99
C ASP A 7 -4.40 3.23 2.32
N MET A 8 -5.06 2.60 3.29
CA MET A 8 -4.39 2.08 4.49
C MET A 8 -3.68 0.78 4.10
N GLY A 9 -2.73 0.90 3.19
CA GLY A 9 -1.88 -0.18 2.71
C GLY A 9 -0.95 -0.67 3.82
N VAL A 10 -0.69 -1.97 3.83
CA VAL A 10 0.33 -2.57 4.70
C VAL A 10 1.62 -2.69 3.91
N PHE A 11 2.71 -2.13 4.43
CA PHE A 11 4.04 -2.33 3.86
C PHE A 11 4.47 -3.78 4.05
N ILE A 12 4.80 -4.44 2.94
CA ILE A 12 5.29 -5.81 2.91
C ILE A 12 6.81 -5.76 2.77
N THR A 13 7.53 -6.21 3.80
CA THR A 13 9.00 -6.21 3.80
C THR A 13 9.61 -7.60 3.92
N THR A 14 8.81 -8.59 4.34
CA THR A 14 9.24 -9.97 4.52
C THR A 14 8.27 -11.00 3.93
N PRO A 15 8.72 -12.23 3.63
CA PRO A 15 7.82 -13.33 3.27
C PRO A 15 6.75 -13.62 4.35
N ARG A 16 7.06 -13.34 5.63
CA ARG A 16 6.12 -13.52 6.73
C ARG A 16 4.94 -12.55 6.63
N ASP A 17 5.17 -11.32 6.18
CA ASP A 17 4.10 -10.33 5.99
C ASP A 17 3.13 -10.79 4.91
N ILE A 18 3.65 -11.30 3.78
CA ILE A 18 2.85 -11.90 2.70
C ILE A 18 2.06 -13.09 3.23
N GLY A 19 2.71 -14.01 3.94
CA GLY A 19 2.07 -15.19 4.51
C GLY A 19 0.94 -14.84 5.48
N ALA A 20 1.16 -13.83 6.34
CA ALA A 20 0.17 -13.33 7.27
C ALA A 20 -1.03 -12.70 6.55
N ALA A 21 -0.80 -11.88 5.52
CA ALA A 21 -1.86 -11.28 4.71
C ALA A 21 -2.73 -12.34 4.00
N ILE A 22 -2.09 -13.36 3.39
CA ILE A 22 -2.78 -14.49 2.77
C ILE A 22 -3.63 -15.24 3.80
N LYS A 23 -3.04 -15.63 4.94
CA LYS A 23 -3.73 -16.37 5.99
C LYS A 23 -4.91 -15.60 6.56
N HIS A 24 -4.72 -14.31 6.81
CA HIS A 24 -5.75 -13.43 7.32
C HIS A 24 -6.93 -13.34 6.35
N ARG A 25 -6.66 -13.02 5.08
CA ARG A 25 -7.72 -12.89 4.08
C ARG A 25 -8.41 -14.21 3.78
N ARG A 26 -7.68 -15.33 3.76
CA ARG A 26 -8.27 -16.67 3.62
C ARG A 26 -9.29 -16.93 4.73
N ARG A 27 -8.95 -16.63 5.99
CA ARG A 27 -9.84 -16.80 7.14
C ARG A 27 -11.05 -15.87 7.07
N GLN A 28 -10.87 -14.60 6.69
CA GLN A 28 -11.98 -13.67 6.47
C GLN A 28 -12.99 -14.17 5.41
N ARG A 29 -12.51 -14.90 4.40
CA ARG A 29 -13.34 -15.51 3.35
C ARG A 29 -13.93 -16.86 3.73
N GLY A 30 -13.66 -17.37 4.95
CA GLY A 30 -14.12 -18.68 5.40
C GLY A 30 -13.47 -19.87 4.68
N LEU A 31 -12.37 -19.66 3.94
CA LEU A 31 -11.76 -20.69 3.11
C LEU A 31 -10.83 -21.62 3.91
N GLY A 32 -10.95 -22.92 3.66
CA GLY A 32 -10.00 -23.91 4.16
C GLY A 32 -8.64 -23.85 3.42
N GLN A 33 -7.57 -24.35 4.05
CA GLN A 33 -6.27 -24.46 3.37
C GLN A 33 -6.30 -25.43 2.19
N VAL A 34 -6.99 -26.57 2.33
CA VAL A 34 -7.15 -27.55 1.24
C VAL A 34 -7.83 -26.90 0.03
N GLU A 35 -8.91 -26.18 0.29
CA GLU A 35 -9.71 -25.51 -0.73
C GLU A 35 -8.91 -24.42 -1.45
N LEU A 36 -8.25 -23.52 -0.72
CA LEU A 36 -7.45 -22.46 -1.35
C LEU A 36 -6.25 -23.04 -2.12
N ALA A 37 -5.59 -24.06 -1.58
CA ALA A 37 -4.47 -24.71 -2.24
C ALA A 37 -4.88 -25.35 -3.57
N ALA A 38 -6.04 -26.02 -3.60
CA ALA A 38 -6.59 -26.58 -4.83
C ALA A 38 -6.87 -25.51 -5.88
N ARG A 39 -7.54 -24.40 -5.49
CA ARG A 39 -7.83 -23.28 -6.40
C ARG A 39 -6.54 -22.64 -6.96
N ALA A 40 -5.48 -22.57 -6.15
CA ALA A 40 -4.19 -22.00 -6.53
C ALA A 40 -3.26 -22.98 -7.27
N ARG A 41 -3.67 -24.25 -7.43
CA ARG A 41 -2.89 -25.35 -8.02
C ARG A 41 -1.55 -25.57 -7.29
N VAL A 42 -1.62 -25.65 -5.97
CA VAL A 42 -0.48 -25.94 -5.08
C VAL A 42 -0.87 -27.01 -4.07
N SER A 43 0.12 -27.64 -3.43
CA SER A 43 -0.17 -28.57 -2.34
C SER A 43 -0.61 -27.82 -1.07
N ARG A 44 -1.45 -28.44 -0.26
CA ARG A 44 -1.83 -27.92 1.07
C ARG A 44 -0.59 -27.62 1.92
N GLN A 45 0.40 -28.51 1.90
CA GLN A 45 1.64 -28.33 2.64
C GLN A 45 2.43 -27.11 2.17
N TRP A 46 2.47 -26.86 0.86
CA TRP A 46 3.08 -25.66 0.31
C TRP A 46 2.35 -24.41 0.80
N LEU A 47 1.00 -24.40 0.79
CA LEU A 47 0.22 -23.27 1.33
C LEU A 47 0.48 -23.07 2.84
N ILE A 48 0.56 -24.13 3.65
CA ILE A 48 0.90 -24.04 5.08
C ILE A 48 2.25 -23.34 5.27
N GLN A 49 3.26 -23.75 4.50
CA GLN A 49 4.59 -23.14 4.57
C GLN A 49 4.54 -21.66 4.15
N VAL A 50 3.82 -21.32 3.09
CA VAL A 50 3.66 -19.93 2.63
C VAL A 50 2.95 -19.07 3.67
N GLU A 51 1.86 -19.54 4.26
CA GLU A 51 1.19 -18.85 5.37
C GLU A 51 2.08 -18.71 6.62
N GLY A 52 3.12 -19.54 6.73
CA GLY A 52 4.16 -19.45 7.74
C GLY A 52 5.35 -18.55 7.36
N GLY A 53 5.39 -18.00 6.15
CA GLY A 53 6.47 -17.15 5.65
C GLY A 53 7.61 -17.90 4.97
N LYS A 54 7.32 -18.99 4.24
CA LYS A 54 8.32 -19.79 3.48
C LYS A 54 9.30 -18.91 2.70
N PRO A 55 10.61 -18.93 3.03
CA PRO A 55 11.64 -18.31 2.22
C PRO A 55 11.69 -18.95 0.83
N GLY A 56 11.90 -18.14 -0.21
CA GLY A 56 11.99 -18.62 -1.59
C GLY A 56 10.71 -19.25 -2.14
N ALA A 57 9.54 -18.91 -1.58
CA ALA A 57 8.27 -19.28 -2.20
C ALA A 57 8.20 -18.69 -3.62
N ALA A 58 7.96 -19.55 -4.62
CA ALA A 58 7.85 -19.10 -6.00
C ALA A 58 6.75 -18.03 -6.14
N LEU A 59 7.08 -16.91 -6.77
CA LEU A 59 6.21 -15.74 -6.85
C LEU A 59 4.92 -16.02 -7.62
N GLY A 60 4.97 -16.77 -8.73
CA GLY A 60 3.79 -17.07 -9.56
C GLY A 60 2.62 -17.69 -8.76
N PRO A 61 2.84 -18.78 -8.02
CA PRO A 61 1.85 -19.33 -7.09
C PRO A 61 1.35 -18.34 -6.01
N VAL A 62 2.23 -17.49 -5.46
CA VAL A 62 1.85 -16.46 -4.48
C VAL A 62 0.89 -15.45 -5.12
N LEU A 63 1.20 -14.93 -6.31
CA LEU A 63 0.32 -14.01 -7.03
C LEU A 63 -1.05 -14.63 -7.34
N ARG A 64 -1.11 -15.93 -7.65
CA ARG A 64 -2.40 -16.64 -7.81
C ARG A 64 -3.21 -16.65 -6.52
N LEU A 65 -2.57 -16.91 -5.37
CA LEU A 65 -3.26 -16.85 -4.08
C LEU A 65 -3.84 -15.46 -3.81
N LEU A 66 -3.04 -14.41 -4.04
CA LEU A 66 -3.50 -13.02 -3.87
C LEU A 66 -4.73 -12.71 -4.74
N ASN A 67 -4.69 -13.11 -6.01
CA ASN A 67 -5.82 -12.93 -6.94
C ASN A 67 -7.08 -13.67 -6.47
N ILE A 68 -6.97 -14.94 -6.06
CA ILE A 68 -8.12 -15.73 -5.56
C ILE A 68 -8.73 -15.09 -4.30
N LEU A 69 -7.89 -14.49 -3.46
CA LEU A 69 -8.32 -13.83 -2.22
C LEU A 69 -8.84 -12.39 -2.43
N GLY A 70 -8.68 -11.86 -3.64
CA GLY A 70 -9.00 -10.47 -3.98
C GLY A 70 -8.09 -9.47 -3.27
N ILE A 71 -6.81 -9.81 -3.12
CA ILE A 71 -5.76 -8.91 -2.63
C ILE A 71 -5.03 -8.34 -3.84
N ARG A 72 -4.91 -7.01 -3.92
CA ARG A 72 -4.07 -6.36 -4.93
C ARG A 72 -2.65 -6.23 -4.40
N LEU A 73 -1.66 -6.55 -5.22
CA LEU A 73 -0.27 -6.20 -4.99
C LEU A 73 0.02 -4.92 -5.78
N ALA A 74 0.49 -3.89 -5.08
CA ALA A 74 0.96 -2.66 -5.69
C ALA A 74 2.46 -2.52 -5.44
N LEU A 75 3.14 -1.88 -6.39
CA LEU A 75 4.52 -1.44 -6.25
C LEU A 75 4.48 0.08 -6.09
N ALA A 76 5.26 0.59 -5.15
CA ALA A 76 5.38 2.01 -4.88
C ALA A 76 6.83 2.35 -4.60
N ASP A 77 7.28 3.49 -5.10
CA ASP A 77 8.59 4.04 -4.78
C ASP A 77 8.58 4.67 -3.39
N LEU A 78 9.65 4.46 -2.63
CA LEU A 78 9.78 5.04 -1.28
C LEU A 78 9.92 6.58 -1.33
N ASP A 79 10.36 7.12 -2.48
CA ASP A 79 10.69 8.54 -2.65
C ASP A 79 9.45 9.42 -2.92
N GLN A 80 8.28 8.83 -3.15
CA GLN A 80 7.06 9.57 -3.49
C GLN A 80 6.41 10.30 -2.30
N GLN A 81 7.11 10.46 -1.19
CA GLN A 81 6.74 11.33 -0.06
C GLN A 81 7.54 12.65 -0.04
N ALA A 82 8.52 12.83 -0.93
CA ALA A 82 9.28 14.08 -1.05
C ALA A 82 8.69 15.10 -2.04
N GLY A 83 7.57 14.78 -2.71
CA GLY A 83 7.01 15.56 -3.82
C GLY A 83 5.68 16.28 -3.55
N HIS A 84 5.29 16.50 -2.29
CA HIS A 84 4.16 17.38 -1.95
C HIS A 84 4.60 18.67 -1.22
N SER A 85 5.90 18.98 -1.24
CA SER A 85 6.42 20.31 -0.88
C SER A 85 6.45 21.27 -2.07
N ASP A 86 5.58 21.11 -3.07
CA ASP A 86 5.41 22.09 -4.16
C ASP A 86 4.31 23.12 -3.85
N GLU A 87 3.60 23.00 -2.73
CA GLU A 87 2.99 24.16 -2.04
C GLU A 87 4.03 24.79 -1.08
N ILE A 88 5.22 25.12 -1.58
CA ILE A 88 5.98 26.21 -0.97
C ILE A 88 5.16 27.45 -1.27
N LEU A 89 4.67 28.10 -0.20
CA LEU A 89 3.84 29.29 -0.22
C LEU A 89 4.18 30.20 -1.41
N ASP A 90 3.17 30.55 -2.19
CA ASP A 90 3.16 31.76 -3.03
C ASP A 90 3.19 32.98 -2.09
N LEU A 91 4.26 33.08 -1.31
CA LEU A 91 4.54 34.23 -0.49
C LEU A 91 4.86 35.32 -1.50
N PRO A 92 4.04 36.37 -1.60
CA PRO A 92 4.35 37.46 -2.50
C PRO A 92 5.76 37.94 -2.20
N ASP A 93 6.49 38.32 -3.25
CA ASP A 93 7.83 38.90 -3.14
C ASP A 93 7.85 39.87 -1.94
N PRO A 94 8.77 39.71 -0.97
CA PRO A 94 8.84 40.55 0.22
C PRO A 94 8.79 42.06 -0.11
N SER A 95 9.27 42.46 -1.28
CA SER A 95 9.16 43.84 -1.76
C SER A 95 7.72 44.30 -1.99
N ALA A 96 6.84 43.44 -2.51
CA ALA A 96 5.42 43.72 -2.72
C ALA A 96 4.65 43.88 -1.39
N ILE A 97 5.06 43.15 -0.34
CA ILE A 97 4.49 43.30 1.01
C ILE A 97 4.84 44.68 1.58
N LEU A 98 6.09 45.12 1.40
CA LEU A 98 6.56 46.42 1.89
C LEU A 98 5.93 47.60 1.13
N GLU A 99 5.66 47.46 -0.17
CA GLU A 99 4.96 48.49 -0.94
C GLU A 99 3.52 48.70 -0.48
N ARG A 100 2.78 47.63 -0.15
CA ARG A 100 1.41 47.75 0.38
C ARG A 100 1.38 48.51 1.69
N TYR A 101 2.27 48.17 2.63
CA TYR A 101 2.40 48.89 3.90
C TYR A 101 2.77 50.37 3.72
N ARG A 102 3.67 50.68 2.78
CA ARG A 102 4.07 52.07 2.49
C ARG A 102 2.90 52.91 1.97
N ASN A 103 2.08 52.33 1.09
CA ASN A 103 0.96 53.03 0.45
C ASN A 103 -0.23 53.21 1.39
N GLU A 104 -0.50 52.25 2.29
CA GLU A 104 -1.56 52.32 3.29
C GLU A 104 -1.25 53.32 4.42
N SER A 105 0.03 53.56 4.72
CA SER A 105 0.45 54.50 5.78
C SER A 105 0.41 55.99 5.36
N SER A 106 0.04 56.28 4.12
CA SER A 106 0.01 57.64 3.55
C SER A 106 -1.41 58.17 3.27
N GLN A 107 -2.45 57.48 3.76
CA GLN A 107 -3.83 57.98 3.87
C GLN A 107 -4.17 58.28 5.33
#